data_AF-A0A2D8EUX1-F1
#
_entry.id   AF-A0A2D8EUX1-F1
#
_cell.length_a   1.000
_cell.length_b   1.000
_cell.length_c   1.000
_cell.angle_alpha   90.00
_cell.angle_beta   90.00
_cell.angle_gamma   90.00
#
_symmetry.space_group_name_H-M   'P 1'
#
loop_
_entity.id
_entity.type
_entity.pdbx_description
1 polymer ?
#
loop_
_entity_poly.entity_id
_entity_poly.type
_entity_poly.pdbx_seq_one_letter_code
_entity_poly.pdbx_strand_id
1 'polypeptide(L)'
;MGLDQHAHLRNHKVNWDKYFEEDKEECSKVFVWRKHARLQQFMAKKWAEQNPKVEVEGALAHLGFNADQDAPCYMTEEVVRELAEQIEKGFADYHATDGFFWGQQFQEESVKDYKEQDIKFLKFCEQAINEKKVVEYWCSW
;
A
#
# COMPACT_ATOMS: atom_id res chain seq x y z
N MET A 1 13.61 -7.81 4.87
CA MET A 1 12.80 -7.22 5.95
C MET A 1 11.78 -6.30 5.28
N GLY A 2 10.48 -6.54 5.45
CA GLY A 2 9.43 -5.68 4.89
C GLY A 2 9.16 -4.48 5.80
N LEU A 3 8.90 -3.31 5.23
CA LEU A 3 8.43 -2.15 6.00
C LEU A 3 6.94 -2.31 6.33
N ASP A 4 6.53 -1.85 7.51
CA ASP A 4 5.12 -1.87 7.91
C ASP A 4 4.37 -0.80 7.11
N GLN A 5 3.21 -1.14 6.55
CA GLN A 5 2.34 -0.20 5.84
C GLN A 5 0.98 -0.16 6.49
N HIS A 6 0.27 0.93 6.22
CA HIS A 6 -1.07 1.11 6.73
C HIS A 6 -2.02 1.63 5.65
N ALA A 7 -3.24 1.13 5.72
CA ALA A 7 -4.37 1.67 4.98
C ALA A 7 -5.46 2.11 5.97
N HIS A 8 -6.01 3.29 5.77
CA HIS A 8 -7.05 3.84 6.64
C HIS A 8 -8.25 4.34 5.84
N LEU A 9 -9.35 4.57 6.55
CA LEU A 9 -10.53 5.18 5.97
C LEU A 9 -10.34 6.70 5.83
N ARG A 10 -10.78 7.29 4.73
CA ARG A 10 -10.66 8.73 4.47
C ARG A 10 -11.20 9.60 5.61
N ASN A 11 -10.49 10.67 5.92
CA ASN A 11 -10.75 11.60 7.04
C ASN A 11 -10.65 10.95 8.44
N HIS A 12 -10.05 9.78 8.54
CA HIS A 12 -9.80 9.11 9.81
C HIS A 12 -8.40 9.44 10.33
N LYS A 13 -8.30 9.93 11.56
CA LYS A 13 -7.02 10.10 12.26
C LYS A 13 -6.80 8.91 13.18
N VAL A 14 -5.75 8.15 12.92
CA VAL A 14 -5.35 7.00 13.73
C VAL A 14 -4.67 7.49 15.01
N ASN A 15 -5.12 6.98 16.15
CA ASN A 15 -4.40 7.09 17.42
C ASN A 15 -3.44 5.91 17.56
N TRP A 16 -2.16 6.14 17.22
CA TRP A 16 -1.14 5.10 17.25
C TRP A 16 -0.89 4.51 18.64
N ASP A 17 -0.97 5.31 19.69
CA ASP A 17 -0.79 4.82 21.07
C ASP A 17 -1.84 3.76 21.40
N LYS A 18 -3.11 4.05 21.12
CA LYS A 18 -4.21 3.10 21.32
C LYS A 18 -4.13 1.88 20.40
N TYR A 19 -3.70 2.09 19.16
CA TYR A 19 -3.51 1.00 18.21
C TYR A 19 -2.46 -0.02 18.72
N PHE A 20 -1.32 0.47 19.22
CA PHE A 20 -0.27 -0.40 19.76
C PHE A 20 -0.63 -1.02 21.12
N GLU A 21 -1.61 -0.47 21.84
CA GLU A 21 -2.26 -1.10 23.00
C GLU A 21 -3.31 -2.16 22.61
N GLU A 22 -3.45 -2.48 21.32
CA GLU A 22 -4.42 -3.42 20.76
C GLU A 22 -5.88 -3.03 21.03
N ASP A 23 -6.18 -1.72 21.09
CA ASP A 23 -7.55 -1.23 21.21
C ASP A 23 -8.39 -1.68 20.01
N LYS A 24 -9.45 -2.46 20.28
CA LYS A 24 -10.25 -3.09 19.22
C LYS A 24 -10.95 -2.08 18.31
N GLU A 25 -11.36 -0.94 18.86
CA GLU A 25 -12.02 0.09 18.06
C GLU A 25 -11.00 0.69 17.09
N GLU A 26 -9.82 1.07 17.59
CA GLU A 26 -8.75 1.66 16.81
C GLU A 26 -8.19 0.69 15.75
N CYS A 27 -7.94 -0.56 16.14
CA CYS A 27 -7.50 -1.62 15.23
C CYS A 27 -8.51 -1.92 14.11
N SER A 28 -9.80 -1.60 14.28
CA SER A 28 -10.80 -1.79 13.23
C SER A 28 -10.78 -0.70 12.15
N LYS A 29 -10.14 0.45 12.42
CA LYS A 29 -10.14 1.62 11.53
C LYS A 29 -8.94 1.67 10.58
N VAL A 30 -7.87 0.93 10.90
CA VAL A 30 -6.63 0.89 10.12
C VAL A 30 -6.22 -0.56 9.91
N PHE A 31 -5.77 -0.89 8.70
CA PHE A 31 -5.18 -2.17 8.39
C PHE A 31 -3.66 -2.01 8.30
N VAL A 32 -2.90 -2.66 9.19
CA VAL A 32 -1.42 -2.63 9.18
C VAL A 32 -0.86 -3.99 8.78
N TRP A 33 0.11 -4.01 7.87
CA TRP A 33 0.75 -5.24 7.40
C TRP A 33 2.17 -5.00 6.88
N ARG A 34 2.90 -6.09 6.65
CA ARG A 34 4.23 -6.04 6.04
C ARG A 34 4.09 -6.03 4.51
N LYS A 35 4.59 -4.98 3.85
CA LYS A 35 4.61 -4.92 2.38
C LYS A 35 5.85 -5.61 1.79
N HIS A 36 5.70 -6.12 0.57
CA HIS A 36 6.82 -6.49 -0.30
C HIS A 36 7.04 -5.45 -1.40
N ALA A 37 8.23 -5.46 -1.99
CA ALA A 37 8.65 -4.48 -2.99
C ALA A 37 7.69 -4.37 -4.18
N ARG A 38 7.19 -5.52 -4.68
CA ARG A 38 6.29 -5.53 -5.84
C ARG A 38 4.92 -4.90 -5.59
N LEU A 39 4.35 -5.07 -4.39
CA LEU A 39 3.13 -4.37 -3.99
C LEU A 39 3.38 -2.87 -3.93
N GLN A 40 4.55 -2.45 -3.45
CA GLN A 40 4.89 -1.02 -3.45
C GLN A 40 4.99 -0.43 -4.85
N GLN A 41 5.59 -1.16 -5.79
CA GLN A 41 5.67 -0.74 -7.19
C GLN A 41 4.27 -0.62 -7.81
N PHE A 42 3.38 -1.56 -7.50
CA PHE A 42 1.98 -1.47 -7.89
C PHE A 42 1.31 -0.19 -7.34
N MET A 43 1.42 0.05 -6.04
CA MET A 43 0.83 1.24 -5.40
C MET A 43 1.44 2.54 -5.91
N ALA A 44 2.75 2.59 -6.13
CA ALA A 44 3.43 3.76 -6.67
C ALA A 44 2.93 4.08 -8.09
N LYS A 45 2.72 3.06 -8.93
CA LYS A 45 2.14 3.25 -10.26
C LYS A 45 0.72 3.78 -10.18
N LYS A 46 -0.13 3.19 -9.33
CA LYS A 46 -1.53 3.62 -9.14
C LYS A 46 -1.63 5.03 -8.57
N TRP A 47 -0.74 5.39 -7.66
CA TRP A 47 -0.63 6.76 -7.17
C TRP A 47 -0.25 7.73 -8.30
N ALA A 48 0.73 7.40 -9.14
CA ALA A 48 1.16 8.27 -10.24
C ALA A 48 0.06 8.46 -11.29
N GLU A 49 -0.72 7.42 -11.59
CA GLU A 49 -1.91 7.48 -12.46
C GLU A 49 -2.98 8.43 -11.88
N GLN A 50 -3.15 8.46 -10.56
CA GLN A 50 -4.09 9.36 -9.87
C GLN A 50 -3.55 10.80 -9.73
N ASN A 51 -2.23 10.98 -9.77
CA ASN A 51 -1.55 12.24 -9.49
C ASN A 51 -0.61 12.67 -10.64
N PRO A 52 -1.10 12.77 -11.90
CA PRO A 52 -0.24 12.99 -13.07
C PRO A 52 0.42 14.39 -13.12
N LYS A 53 -0.01 15.31 -12.24
CA LYS A 53 0.49 16.68 -12.16
C LYS A 53 1.47 16.91 -11.01
N VAL A 54 1.71 15.90 -10.18
CA VAL A 54 2.66 16.02 -9.07
C VAL A 54 4.06 15.89 -9.65
N GLU A 55 4.76 17.02 -9.75
CA GLU A 55 6.19 17.04 -10.03
C GLU A 55 6.92 16.83 -8.71
N VAL A 56 7.51 15.65 -8.52
CA VAL A 56 8.37 15.40 -7.36
C VAL A 56 9.72 16.05 -7.67
N GLU A 57 9.97 17.21 -7.09
CA GLU A 57 11.21 17.97 -7.31
C GLU A 57 12.32 17.58 -6.30
N GLY A 58 13.58 17.84 -6.66
CA GLY A 58 14.74 17.68 -5.77
C GLY A 58 15.45 16.33 -5.85
N ALA A 59 16.42 16.11 -4.97
CA ALA A 59 17.29 14.92 -5.00
C ALA A 59 16.52 13.59 -4.81
N LEU A 60 15.33 13.65 -4.20
CA LEU A 60 14.47 12.51 -3.93
C LEU A 60 13.34 12.34 -4.96
N ALA A 61 13.35 13.12 -6.04
CA ALA A 61 12.38 13.02 -7.14
C ALA A 61 12.17 11.59 -7.64
N HIS A 62 13.27 10.83 -7.73
CA HIS A 62 13.27 9.43 -8.15
C HIS A 62 12.47 8.48 -7.24
N LEU A 63 12.20 8.88 -5.98
CA LEU A 63 11.42 8.07 -5.04
C LEU A 63 9.92 8.10 -5.36
N GLY A 64 9.43 9.12 -6.06
CA GLY A 64 8.01 9.24 -6.44
C GLY A 64 7.09 9.11 -5.22
N PHE A 65 6.12 8.21 -5.31
CA PHE A 65 5.22 7.88 -4.19
C PHE A 65 5.92 7.46 -2.89
N ASN A 66 7.17 7.00 -2.96
CA ASN A 66 7.96 6.60 -1.78
C ASN A 66 8.60 7.78 -1.03
N ALA A 67 8.49 9.00 -1.57
CA ALA A 67 8.80 10.21 -0.83
C ALA A 67 7.64 10.60 0.09
N ASP A 68 7.83 11.64 0.90
CA ASP A 68 6.80 12.24 1.75
C ASP A 68 5.78 12.99 0.87
N GLN A 69 4.80 12.25 0.32
CA GLN A 69 3.78 12.78 -0.57
C GLN A 69 2.58 13.31 0.22
N ASP A 70 2.01 14.43 -0.23
CA ASP A 70 0.83 15.06 0.40
C ASP A 70 -0.50 14.31 0.14
N ALA A 71 -0.49 13.31 -0.75
CA ALA A 71 -1.69 12.59 -1.18
C ALA A 71 -1.50 11.06 -1.12
N PRO A 72 -2.52 10.31 -0.68
CA PRO A 72 -2.49 8.85 -0.72
C PRO A 72 -2.74 8.30 -2.11
N CYS A 73 -2.50 7.00 -2.28
CA CYS A 73 -3.13 6.22 -3.32
C CYS A 73 -4.53 5.82 -2.86
N TYR A 74 -5.57 6.31 -3.55
CA TYR A 74 -6.94 5.92 -3.25
C TYR A 74 -7.24 4.53 -3.81
N MET A 75 -7.76 3.64 -2.96
CA MET A 75 -8.17 2.29 -3.36
C MET A 75 -9.58 2.34 -3.96
N THR A 76 -9.69 2.78 -5.21
CA THR A 76 -10.95 2.77 -5.97
C THR A 76 -11.35 1.34 -6.37
N GLU A 77 -12.59 1.13 -6.82
CA GLU A 77 -13.04 -0.16 -7.36
C GLU A 77 -12.11 -0.70 -8.46
N GLU A 78 -11.62 0.19 -9.33
CA GLU A 78 -10.67 -0.15 -10.39
C GLU A 78 -9.32 -0.62 -9.82
N VAL A 79 -8.75 0.14 -8.87
CA VAL A 79 -7.48 -0.21 -8.22
C VAL A 79 -7.61 -1.52 -7.44
N VAL A 80 -8.73 -1.74 -6.75
CA VAL A 80 -8.99 -2.98 -5.98
C VAL A 80 -9.15 -4.19 -6.91
N ARG A 81 -9.84 -4.02 -8.04
CA ARG A 81 -9.93 -5.07 -9.07
C ARG A 81 -8.55 -5.43 -9.62
N GLU A 82 -7.74 -4.44 -9.98
CA GLU A 82 -6.38 -4.69 -10.47
C GLU A 82 -5.47 -5.29 -9.39
N LEU A 83 -5.65 -4.91 -8.12
CA LEU A 83 -4.94 -5.53 -7.00
C LEU A 83 -5.23 -7.02 -6.92
N ALA A 84 -6.50 -7.44 -7.07
CA ALA A 84 -6.87 -8.85 -7.09
C ALA A 84 -6.16 -9.62 -8.20
N GLU A 85 -6.15 -9.07 -9.43
CA GLU A 85 -5.44 -9.68 -10.56
C GLU A 85 -3.92 -9.79 -10.30
N GLN A 86 -3.31 -8.78 -9.68
CA GLN A 86 -1.88 -8.78 -9.41
C GLN A 86 -1.50 -9.74 -8.26
N ILE A 87 -2.36 -9.92 -7.26
CA ILE A 87 -2.18 -10.96 -6.23
C ILE A 87 -2.20 -12.35 -6.86
N GLU A 88 -3.08 -12.59 -7.85
CA GLU A 88 -3.13 -13.86 -8.58
C GLU A 88 -1.87 -14.09 -9.44
N LYS A 89 -1.40 -13.04 -10.12
CA LYS A 89 -0.18 -13.06 -10.96
C LYS A 89 1.13 -13.03 -10.16
N GLY A 90 1.08 -12.86 -8.84
CA GLY A 90 2.27 -12.66 -8.02
C GLY A 90 3.05 -11.39 -8.39
N PHE A 91 2.34 -10.35 -8.80
CA PHE A 91 2.87 -9.05 -9.19
C PHE A 91 4.00 -9.13 -10.22
N ALA A 92 3.95 -10.09 -11.14
CA ALA A 92 5.03 -10.34 -12.12
C ALA A 92 5.39 -9.10 -12.95
N ASP A 93 4.41 -8.21 -13.21
CA ASP A 93 4.57 -6.97 -13.97
C ASP A 93 5.20 -5.82 -13.16
N TYR A 94 5.39 -6.00 -11.85
CA TYR A 94 5.77 -4.95 -10.89
C TYR A 94 7.12 -5.25 -10.22
N HIS A 95 8.13 -5.58 -11.02
CA HIS A 95 9.48 -5.85 -10.52
C HIS A 95 10.13 -4.55 -10.00
N ALA A 96 10.61 -4.54 -8.75
CA ALA A 96 11.39 -3.42 -8.22
C ALA A 96 12.85 -3.54 -8.70
N THR A 97 13.28 -2.60 -9.55
CA THR A 97 14.63 -2.57 -10.14
C THR A 97 15.58 -1.64 -9.42
N ASP A 98 15.10 -0.78 -8.52
CA ASP A 98 15.94 0.08 -7.67
C ASP A 98 16.17 -0.53 -6.28
N GLY A 99 17.43 -0.61 -5.87
CA GLY A 99 17.97 -1.73 -5.10
C GLY A 99 18.40 -1.44 -3.67
N PHE A 100 18.26 -0.21 -3.21
CA PHE A 100 18.88 0.16 -1.94
C PHE A 100 18.02 -0.11 -0.69
N PHE A 101 16.70 -0.31 -0.82
CA PHE A 101 15.80 -0.40 0.35
C PHE A 101 14.83 -1.59 0.40
N TRP A 102 14.77 -2.44 -0.65
CA TRP A 102 13.60 -3.31 -0.86
C TRP A 102 13.84 -4.82 -0.90
N GLY A 103 15.07 -5.28 -0.66
CA GLY A 103 15.38 -6.71 -0.66
C GLY A 103 15.17 -7.36 -2.03
N GLN A 104 15.73 -6.75 -3.09
CA GLN A 104 15.51 -7.16 -4.48
C GLN A 104 15.75 -8.65 -4.76
N GLN A 105 16.70 -9.24 -4.03
CA GLN A 105 17.10 -10.64 -4.16
C GLN A 105 16.02 -11.63 -3.70
N PHE A 106 15.02 -11.15 -2.94
CA PHE A 106 13.99 -11.98 -2.30
C PHE A 106 12.57 -11.53 -2.69
N GLN A 107 12.40 -10.83 -3.82
CA GLN A 107 11.09 -10.28 -4.19
C GLN A 107 10.06 -11.37 -4.48
N GLU A 108 10.48 -12.48 -5.09
CA GLU A 108 9.58 -13.60 -5.41
C GLU A 108 9.17 -14.37 -4.17
N GLU A 109 10.11 -14.62 -3.26
CA GLU A 109 9.87 -15.22 -1.95
C GLU A 109 8.96 -14.32 -1.12
N SER A 110 9.23 -13.02 -1.07
CA SER A 110 8.41 -12.07 -0.32
C SER A 110 6.97 -12.01 -0.84
N VAL A 111 6.76 -12.05 -2.15
CA VAL A 111 5.40 -12.11 -2.73
C VAL A 111 4.67 -13.39 -2.28
N LYS A 112 5.38 -14.51 -2.16
CA LYS A 112 4.78 -15.76 -1.68
C LYS A 112 4.48 -15.70 -0.18
N ASP A 113 5.44 -15.23 0.61
CA ASP A 113 5.35 -15.17 2.08
C ASP A 113 4.27 -14.19 2.55
N TYR A 114 4.07 -13.09 1.83
CA TYR A 114 3.09 -12.06 2.19
C TYR A 114 1.74 -12.18 1.46
N LYS A 115 1.56 -13.18 0.58
CA LYS A 115 0.33 -13.36 -0.20
C LYS A 115 -0.94 -13.39 0.66
N GLU A 116 -0.91 -14.05 1.82
CA GLU A 116 -2.05 -14.07 2.74
C GLU A 116 -2.38 -12.67 3.29
N GLN A 117 -1.38 -11.83 3.54
CA GLN A 117 -1.58 -10.47 4.00
C GLN A 117 -2.16 -9.60 2.88
N ASP A 118 -1.71 -9.77 1.64
CA ASP A 118 -2.27 -9.06 0.49
C ASP A 118 -3.73 -9.43 0.26
N ILE A 119 -4.11 -10.71 0.41
CA ILE A 119 -5.51 -11.15 0.34
C ILE A 119 -6.34 -10.53 1.47
N LYS A 120 -5.81 -10.42 2.69
CA LYS A 120 -6.50 -9.75 3.79
C LYS A 120 -6.71 -8.26 3.50
N PHE A 121 -5.70 -7.60 2.95
CA PHE A 121 -5.80 -6.21 2.53
C PHE A 121 -6.81 -6.01 1.40
N LEU A 122 -6.83 -6.88 0.40
CA LEU A 122 -7.82 -6.89 -0.67
C LEU A 122 -9.24 -6.95 -0.10
N LYS A 123 -9.51 -7.92 0.80
CA LYS A 123 -10.81 -8.09 1.45
C LYS A 123 -11.21 -6.88 2.29
N PHE A 124 -10.25 -6.25 2.98
CA PHE A 124 -10.50 -5.01 3.71
C PHE A 124 -10.96 -3.89 2.76
N CYS A 125 -10.30 -3.75 1.61
CA CYS A 125 -10.67 -2.76 0.60
C CYS A 125 -12.06 -3.04 0.00
N GLU A 126 -12.34 -4.29 -0.37
CA GLU A 126 -13.65 -4.70 -0.90
C GLU A 126 -14.77 -4.42 0.10
N GLN A 127 -14.58 -4.77 1.38
CA GLN A 127 -15.55 -4.50 2.43
C GLN A 127 -15.78 -2.99 2.60
N ALA A 128 -14.70 -2.19 2.68
CA ALA A 128 -14.81 -0.75 2.85
C ALA A 128 -15.55 -0.09 1.67
N ILE A 129 -15.27 -0.51 0.44
CA ILE A 129 -15.98 -0.03 -0.75
C ILE A 129 -17.47 -0.40 -0.70
N ASN A 130 -17.81 -1.64 -0.33
CA ASN A 130 -19.20 -2.07 -0.15
C ASN A 130 -19.94 -1.23 0.91
N GLU A 131 -19.22 -0.79 1.94
CA GLU A 131 -19.71 0.13 2.97
C GLU A 131 -19.70 1.61 2.54
N LYS A 132 -19.39 1.90 1.26
CA LYS A 132 -19.26 3.23 0.66
C LYS A 132 -18.22 4.11 1.36
N LYS A 133 -17.19 3.49 1.92
CA LYS A 133 -16.03 4.16 2.50
C LYS A 133 -14.92 4.28 1.46
N VAL A 134 -14.06 5.26 1.68
CA VAL A 134 -12.85 5.45 0.87
C VAL A 134 -11.67 4.94 1.66
N VAL A 135 -10.85 4.08 1.05
CA VAL A 135 -9.60 3.57 1.64
C VAL A 135 -8.42 4.32 1.03
N GLU A 136 -7.55 4.80 1.90
CA GLU A 136 -6.35 5.55 1.56
C GLU A 136 -5.13 4.69 1.89
N TYR A 137 -4.33 4.40 0.86
CA TYR A 137 -3.04 3.76 0.99
C TYR A 137 -1.96 4.83 1.03
N TRP A 138 -1.16 4.82 2.08
CA TRP A 138 -0.05 5.75 2.27
C TRP A 138 1.26 4.99 2.23
N CYS A 139 2.30 5.60 1.64
CA CYS A 139 3.64 5.07 1.81
C CYS A 139 4.14 5.45 3.20
N SER A 140 4.47 4.46 4.02
CA SER A 140 5.15 4.73 5.30
C SER A 140 6.65 4.99 5.10
N TRP A 141 7.12 5.97 5.86
CA TRP A 141 8.43 6.03 6.48
C TRP A 141 8.25 5.90 8.00
#